data_AF-A0A1H0KXE6-F1
#
_entry.id   AF-A0A1H0KXE6-F1
#
_cell.length_a   1.000
_cell.length_b   1.000
_cell.length_c   1.000
_cell.angle_alpha   90.00
_cell.angle_beta   90.00
_cell.angle_gamma   90.00
#
_symmetry.space_group_name_H-M   'P 1'
#
loop_
_entity.id
_entity.type
_entity.pdbx_description
1 polymer ?
#
loop_
_entity_poly.entity_id
_entity_poly.type
_entity_poly.pdbx_seq_one_letter_code
_entity_poly.pdbx_strand_id
1 'polypeptide(L)'
;MTDPTRGHRPGLHPLREVGDFIRAALVTPVARDHTESDAAFHRRRVVALVTLVVGAVVLAFALRIQPGDPLFYVAGLGLAAVWAVGAVASGPLHLGRAHTRAGGEDARPIVQSLALGALLLAIFLAGALVVARVPLLRDPVEHLLDHARLGSLAIVAAITAVNGVAEELYFRGALYAAVGRRHAVAITTVVYALTTVGAGIPLLVLAAALLGLLTALQRRVTGGILGPVVTHLTWSLGMLFLLPAVLSTGS
;
A
#
# COMPACT_ATOMS: atom_id res chain seq x y z
N MET A 1 4.47 22.80 54.12
CA MET A 1 5.44 22.02 53.32
C MET A 1 4.68 21.41 52.15
N THR A 2 4.67 22.08 51.00
CA THR A 2 3.87 21.74 49.82
C THR A 2 4.75 20.98 48.81
N ASP A 3 4.31 19.78 48.43
CA ASP A 3 4.94 18.86 47.48
C ASP A 3 5.02 19.46 46.05
N PRO A 4 6.21 19.56 45.43
CA PRO A 4 6.39 20.06 44.07
C PRO A 4 6.51 18.89 43.08
N THR A 5 5.43 18.14 42.85
CA THR A 5 5.37 17.14 41.75
C THR A 5 4.22 17.42 40.78
N ARG A 6 3.99 18.70 40.45
CA ARG A 6 3.31 19.03 39.19
C ARG A 6 4.25 18.74 38.03
N GLY A 7 4.20 17.51 37.54
CA GLY A 7 4.81 17.09 36.29
C GLY A 7 4.46 18.07 35.18
N HIS A 8 5.47 18.81 34.73
CA HIS A 8 5.40 19.70 33.59
C HIS A 8 5.07 18.84 32.36
N ARG A 9 3.81 18.83 31.93
CA ARG A 9 3.47 18.28 30.60
C ARG A 9 4.19 19.17 29.59
N PRO A 10 5.20 18.68 28.85
CA PRO A 10 5.87 19.51 27.86
C PRO A 10 4.81 20.02 26.89
N GLY A 11 4.80 21.34 26.66
CA GLY A 11 3.83 21.98 25.78
C GLY A 11 3.79 21.30 24.40
N LEU A 12 2.58 21.13 23.86
CA LEU A 12 2.36 20.62 22.51
C LEU A 12 3.06 21.54 21.52
N HIS A 13 4.23 21.14 21.03
CA HIS A 13 4.93 21.85 19.96
C HIS A 13 4.64 21.12 18.65
N PRO A 14 3.79 21.66 17.75
CA PRO A 14 3.25 20.92 16.61
C PRO A 14 4.33 20.28 15.72
N LEU A 15 5.42 21.00 15.47
CA LEU A 15 6.55 20.50 14.67
C LEU A 15 7.27 19.31 15.32
N ARG A 16 7.35 19.28 16.66
CA ARG A 16 7.96 18.15 17.38
C ARG A 16 7.06 16.92 17.30
N GLU A 17 5.76 17.09 17.51
CA GLU A 17 4.78 16.00 17.41
C GLU A 17 4.78 15.37 16.00
N VAL A 18 4.86 16.19 14.93
CA VAL A 18 4.99 15.68 13.56
C VAL A 18 6.31 14.91 13.37
N GLY A 19 7.42 15.45 13.88
CA GLY A 19 8.73 14.78 13.81
C GLY A 19 8.74 13.43 14.54
N ASP A 20 8.14 13.38 15.74
CA ASP A 20 8.02 12.18 16.55
C ASP A 20 7.11 11.14 15.88
N PHE A 21 5.99 11.58 15.29
CA PHE A 21 5.12 10.73 14.49
C PHE A 21 5.84 10.11 13.30
N ILE A 22 6.54 10.90 12.48
CA ILE A 22 7.28 10.40 11.31
C ILE A 22 8.35 9.40 11.75
N ARG A 23 9.09 9.73 12.81
CA ARG A 23 10.12 8.85 13.35
C ARG A 23 9.52 7.51 13.79
N ALA A 24 8.44 7.54 14.56
CA ALA A 24 7.75 6.36 15.06
C ALA A 24 7.09 5.52 13.95
N ALA A 25 6.57 6.14 12.89
CA ALA A 25 5.81 5.45 11.86
C ALA A 25 6.68 4.92 10.70
N LEU A 26 7.81 5.58 10.40
CA LEU A 26 8.59 5.33 9.18
C LEU A 26 10.10 5.10 9.40
N VAL A 27 10.65 5.45 10.57
CA VAL A 27 12.10 5.39 10.82
C VAL A 27 12.48 4.31 11.83
N THR A 28 11.94 4.36 13.04
CA THR A 28 12.34 3.50 14.16
C THR A 28 11.59 2.17 14.13
N PRO A 29 12.26 1.03 13.91
CA PRO A 29 11.61 -0.27 13.92
C PRO A 29 11.31 -0.77 15.32
N VAL A 30 10.14 -1.39 15.48
CA VAL A 30 9.78 -2.15 16.67
C VAL A 30 10.63 -3.42 16.73
N ALA A 31 11.10 -3.81 17.92
CA ALA A 31 11.88 -5.03 18.09
C ALA A 31 11.05 -6.28 17.71
N ARG A 32 11.58 -7.12 16.82
CA ARG A 32 10.93 -8.36 16.36
C ARG A 32 11.95 -9.42 16.00
N ASP A 33 11.63 -10.67 16.32
CA ASP A 33 12.32 -11.83 15.76
C ASP A 33 11.45 -12.50 14.70
N HIS A 34 11.90 -12.42 13.45
CA HIS A 34 11.36 -13.14 12.30
C HIS A 34 12.48 -13.93 11.63
N THR A 35 13.39 -14.51 12.41
CA THR A 35 14.38 -15.45 11.89
C THR A 35 13.68 -16.71 11.41
N GLU A 36 14.17 -17.23 10.28
CA GLU A 36 13.65 -18.45 9.66
C GLU A 36 14.86 -19.31 9.26
N SER A 37 14.65 -20.63 9.15
CA SER A 37 15.68 -21.53 8.64
C SER A 37 15.96 -21.27 7.15
N ASP A 38 17.17 -21.63 6.69
CA ASP A 38 17.56 -21.46 5.29
C ASP A 38 16.60 -22.16 4.32
N ALA A 39 16.10 -23.34 4.68
CA ALA A 39 15.12 -24.07 3.88
C ALA A 39 13.78 -23.31 3.76
N ALA A 40 13.30 -22.70 4.84
CA ALA A 40 12.08 -21.89 4.82
C ALA A 40 12.29 -20.62 3.97
N PHE A 41 13.44 -19.98 4.09
CA PHE A 41 13.79 -18.80 3.31
C PHE A 41 13.92 -19.11 1.80
N HIS A 42 14.53 -20.25 1.44
CA HIS A 42 14.59 -20.72 0.06
C HIS A 42 13.19 -20.96 -0.52
N ARG A 43 12.30 -21.65 0.23
CA ARG A 43 10.91 -21.85 -0.18
C ARG A 43 10.19 -20.52 -0.42
N ARG A 44 10.37 -19.53 0.47
CA ARG A 44 9.78 -18.20 0.30
C ARG A 44 10.19 -17.54 -1.01
N ARG A 45 11.48 -17.62 -1.36
CA ARG A 45 12.01 -17.05 -2.62
C ARG A 45 11.40 -17.69 -3.84
N VAL A 46 11.34 -19.02 -3.89
CA VAL A 46 10.77 -19.74 -5.02
C VAL A 46 9.28 -19.41 -5.18
N VAL A 47 8.50 -19.51 -4.10
CA VAL A 47 7.06 -19.21 -4.15
C VAL A 47 6.82 -17.75 -4.53
N ALA A 48 7.54 -16.80 -3.90
CA ALA A 48 7.39 -15.38 -4.23
C ALA A 48 7.74 -15.10 -5.69
N LEU A 49 8.83 -15.66 -6.22
CA LEU A 49 9.19 -15.46 -7.62
C LEU A 49 8.14 -16.02 -8.59
N VAL A 50 7.64 -17.24 -8.35
CA VAL A 50 6.61 -17.85 -9.19
C VAL A 50 5.32 -17.02 -9.14
N THR A 51 4.89 -16.63 -7.94
CA THR A 51 3.72 -15.76 -7.77
C THR A 51 3.90 -14.42 -8.45
N LEU A 52 5.10 -13.81 -8.40
CA LEU A 52 5.41 -12.56 -9.10
C LEU A 52 5.14 -12.68 -10.59
N VAL A 53 5.68 -13.72 -11.21
CA VAL A 53 5.57 -13.94 -12.66
C VAL A 53 4.11 -14.14 -13.04
N VAL A 54 3.41 -15.05 -12.35
CA VAL A 54 1.99 -15.33 -12.63
C VAL A 54 1.14 -14.09 -12.41
N GLY A 55 1.28 -13.42 -11.27
CA GLY A 55 0.49 -12.24 -10.92
C GLY A 55 0.78 -11.05 -11.84
N ALA A 56 2.03 -10.85 -12.29
CA ALA A 56 2.35 -9.81 -13.26
C ALA A 56 1.70 -10.07 -14.62
N VAL A 57 1.65 -11.32 -15.07
CA VAL A 57 0.94 -11.70 -16.32
C VAL A 57 -0.57 -11.48 -16.18
N VAL A 58 -1.17 -11.92 -15.07
CA VAL A 58 -2.60 -11.73 -14.82
C VAL A 58 -2.95 -10.24 -14.68
N LEU A 59 -2.11 -9.44 -14.01
CA LEU A 59 -2.29 -7.99 -13.91
C LEU A 59 -2.20 -7.31 -15.27
N ALA A 60 -1.18 -7.64 -16.08
CA ALA A 60 -1.03 -7.08 -17.42
C ALA A 60 -2.21 -7.46 -18.34
N PHE A 61 -2.78 -8.65 -18.18
CA PHE A 61 -4.01 -9.05 -18.84
C PHE A 61 -5.20 -8.23 -18.34
N ALA A 62 -5.41 -8.15 -17.03
CA ALA A 62 -6.54 -7.45 -16.41
C ALA A 62 -6.60 -5.96 -16.81
N LEU A 63 -5.45 -5.29 -16.89
CA LEU A 63 -5.35 -3.87 -17.25
C LEU A 63 -5.61 -3.57 -18.73
N ARG A 64 -5.70 -4.58 -19.59
CA ARG A 64 -6.05 -4.43 -21.01
C ARG A 64 -7.52 -4.72 -21.31
N ILE A 65 -8.26 -5.18 -20.30
CA ILE A 65 -9.70 -5.38 -20.40
C ILE A 65 -10.36 -4.02 -20.60
N GLN A 66 -11.36 -3.95 -21.48
CA GLN A 66 -12.07 -2.71 -21.76
C GLN A 66 -13.06 -2.38 -20.63
N PRO A 67 -13.21 -1.11 -20.27
CA PRO A 67 -14.26 -0.67 -19.35
C PRO A 67 -15.64 -1.18 -19.77
N GLY A 68 -16.40 -1.73 -18.81
CA GLY A 68 -17.73 -2.31 -19.04
C GLY A 68 -17.75 -3.81 -19.36
N ASP A 69 -16.60 -4.43 -19.62
CA ASP A 69 -16.50 -5.90 -19.78
C ASP A 69 -16.56 -6.61 -18.41
N PRO A 70 -17.54 -7.51 -18.15
CA PRO A 70 -17.63 -8.26 -16.90
C PRO A 70 -16.40 -9.12 -16.58
N LEU A 71 -15.58 -9.46 -17.58
CA LEU A 71 -14.32 -10.18 -17.38
C LEU A 71 -13.36 -9.42 -16.46
N PHE A 72 -13.46 -8.09 -16.37
CA PHE A 72 -12.69 -7.28 -15.44
C PHE A 72 -12.90 -7.73 -13.99
N TYR A 73 -14.13 -8.09 -13.62
CA TYR A 73 -14.43 -8.53 -12.25
C TYR A 73 -13.76 -9.86 -11.92
N VAL A 74 -13.85 -10.80 -12.86
CA VAL A 74 -13.25 -12.14 -12.72
C VAL A 74 -11.73 -12.04 -12.71
N ALA A 75 -11.15 -11.24 -13.61
CA ALA A 75 -9.70 -11.02 -13.67
C ALA A 75 -9.19 -10.32 -12.40
N GLY A 76 -9.91 -9.32 -11.88
CA GLY A 76 -9.57 -8.63 -10.64
C GLY A 76 -9.62 -9.54 -9.41
N LEU A 77 -10.64 -10.40 -9.29
CA LEU A 77 -10.71 -11.39 -8.20
C LEU A 77 -9.66 -12.50 -8.37
N GLY A 78 -9.42 -12.95 -9.60
CA GLY A 78 -8.39 -13.93 -9.92
C GLY A 78 -6.99 -13.42 -9.58
N LEU A 79 -6.70 -12.15 -9.88
CA LEU A 79 -5.45 -11.51 -9.50
C LEU A 79 -5.27 -11.47 -7.98
N ALA A 80 -6.29 -11.04 -7.24
CA ALA A 80 -6.27 -11.04 -5.79
C ALA A 80 -6.04 -12.45 -5.22
N ALA A 81 -6.66 -13.48 -5.82
CA ALA A 81 -6.45 -14.87 -5.43
C ALA A 81 -4.99 -15.31 -5.66
N VAL A 82 -4.38 -14.98 -6.80
CA VAL A 82 -2.96 -15.27 -7.08
C VAL A 82 -2.06 -14.67 -6.01
N TRP A 83 -2.24 -13.40 -5.69
CA TRP A 83 -1.45 -12.72 -4.65
C TRP A 83 -1.67 -13.32 -3.27
N ALA A 84 -2.92 -13.53 -2.86
CA ALA A 84 -3.25 -14.05 -1.54
C ALA A 84 -2.77 -15.49 -1.35
N VAL A 85 -2.99 -16.37 -2.33
CA VAL A 85 -2.54 -17.77 -2.28
C VAL A 85 -1.00 -17.84 -2.26
N GLY A 86 -0.33 -17.08 -3.12
CA GLY A 86 1.12 -17.01 -3.11
C GLY A 86 1.69 -16.48 -1.80
N ALA A 87 1.01 -15.51 -1.19
CA ALA A 87 1.40 -14.98 0.11
C ALA A 87 1.33 -16.03 1.22
N VAL A 88 0.22 -16.76 1.31
CA VAL A 88 0.00 -17.80 2.32
C VAL A 88 0.91 -19.02 2.07
N ALA A 89 1.10 -19.43 0.82
CA ALA A 89 1.96 -20.54 0.46
C ALA A 89 3.46 -20.26 0.72
N SER A 90 3.87 -18.99 0.69
CA SER A 90 5.25 -18.59 0.95
C SER A 90 5.66 -18.89 2.41
N GLY A 91 4.83 -18.50 3.39
CA GLY A 91 5.08 -18.72 4.81
C GLY A 91 4.28 -17.78 5.71
N PRO A 92 4.55 -17.77 7.03
CA PRO A 92 3.77 -16.99 8.00
C PRO A 92 3.75 -15.50 7.68
N LEU A 93 2.57 -14.90 7.86
CA LEU A 93 2.31 -13.47 7.73
C LEU A 93 2.06 -12.88 9.12
N HIS A 94 2.65 -11.71 9.37
CA HIS A 94 2.59 -11.05 10.67
C HIS A 94 1.79 -9.76 10.55
N LEU A 95 0.87 -9.52 11.47
CA LEU A 95 0.10 -8.27 11.48
C LEU A 95 0.94 -7.07 11.93
N GLY A 96 2.02 -7.30 12.69
CA GLY A 96 2.89 -6.24 13.18
C GLY A 96 2.31 -5.45 14.36
N ARG A 97 3.15 -4.57 14.90
CA ARG A 97 2.87 -3.66 16.02
C ARG A 97 3.46 -2.28 15.74
N ALA A 98 3.09 -1.29 16.53
CA ALA A 98 3.54 0.08 16.37
C ALA A 98 3.94 0.70 17.71
N HIS A 99 4.82 1.71 17.62
CA HIS A 99 5.10 2.58 18.74
C HIS A 99 3.85 3.35 19.15
N THR A 100 3.59 3.44 20.45
CA THR A 100 2.55 4.29 21.02
C THR A 100 3.08 5.69 21.26
N ARG A 101 2.18 6.66 21.37
CA ARG A 101 2.53 8.03 21.76
C ARG A 101 3.23 8.10 23.12
N ALA A 102 2.94 7.14 24.01
CA ALA A 102 3.57 7.03 25.32
C ALA A 102 4.91 6.26 25.29
N GLY A 103 5.41 5.86 24.10
CA GLY A 103 6.68 5.17 23.93
C GLY A 103 6.64 3.64 24.05
N GLY A 104 5.45 3.03 24.21
CA GLY A 104 5.29 1.57 24.21
C GLY A 104 5.33 0.95 22.80
N GLU A 105 5.42 -0.38 22.67
CA GLU A 105 5.61 -1.06 21.37
C GLU A 105 4.52 -2.10 21.01
N ASP A 106 3.40 -2.10 21.74
CA ASP A 106 2.38 -3.16 21.65
C ASP A 106 1.08 -2.75 20.96
N ALA A 107 0.97 -1.53 20.44
CA ALA A 107 -0.25 -1.09 19.74
C ALA A 107 -0.36 -1.68 18.34
N ARG A 108 -1.60 -1.77 17.83
CA ARG A 108 -1.83 -2.03 16.41
C ARG A 108 -1.58 -0.76 15.60
N PRO A 109 -0.94 -0.86 14.42
CA PRO A 109 -0.58 0.30 13.60
C PRO A 109 -1.77 1.05 12.97
N ILE A 110 -3.02 0.92 13.43
CA ILE A 110 -4.21 1.36 12.68
C ILE A 110 -4.23 2.89 12.49
N VAL A 111 -4.18 3.66 13.58
CA VAL A 111 -4.34 5.13 13.54
C VAL A 111 -3.22 5.79 12.72
N GLN A 112 -1.97 5.39 12.95
CA GLN A 112 -0.85 5.91 12.16
C GLN A 112 -0.98 5.57 10.67
N SER A 113 -1.52 4.40 10.35
CA SER A 113 -1.67 3.95 8.96
C SER A 113 -2.78 4.68 8.23
N LEU A 114 -3.89 4.98 8.93
CA LEU A 114 -4.95 5.86 8.44
C LEU A 114 -4.41 7.26 8.17
N ALA A 115 -3.64 7.83 9.10
CA ALA A 115 -3.03 9.15 8.92
C ALA A 115 -2.07 9.20 7.73
N LEU A 116 -1.20 8.19 7.57
CA LEU A 116 -0.29 8.08 6.43
C LEU A 116 -1.04 7.85 5.11
N GLY A 117 -2.09 7.02 5.09
CA GLY A 117 -2.93 6.79 3.92
C GLY A 117 -3.68 8.05 3.49
N ALA A 118 -4.27 8.77 4.45
CA ALA A 118 -4.94 10.05 4.20
C ALA A 118 -3.97 11.12 3.70
N LEU A 119 -2.74 11.19 4.25
CA LEU A 119 -1.71 12.09 3.77
C LEU A 119 -1.31 11.77 2.32
N LEU A 120 -1.07 10.49 2.01
CA LEU A 120 -0.75 10.06 0.65
C LEU A 120 -1.90 10.39 -0.31
N LEU A 121 -3.14 10.12 0.09
CA LEU A 121 -4.33 10.46 -0.69
C LEU A 121 -4.39 11.98 -0.97
N ALA A 122 -4.19 12.82 0.05
CA ALA A 122 -4.19 14.27 -0.12
C ALA A 122 -3.10 14.75 -1.10
N ILE A 123 -1.90 14.17 -1.04
CA ILE A 123 -0.81 14.47 -1.99
C ILE A 123 -1.24 14.11 -3.42
N PHE A 124 -1.88 12.96 -3.61
CA PHE A 124 -2.32 12.51 -4.92
C PHE A 124 -3.47 13.36 -5.47
N LEU A 125 -4.45 13.72 -4.64
CA LEU A 125 -5.54 14.61 -5.05
C LEU A 125 -5.02 16.01 -5.39
N ALA A 126 -4.03 16.53 -4.65
CA ALA A 126 -3.37 17.78 -4.99
C ALA A 126 -2.63 17.69 -6.34
N GLY A 127 -1.90 16.59 -6.58
CA GLY A 127 -1.27 16.33 -7.88
C GLY A 127 -2.29 16.17 -9.01
N ALA A 128 -3.45 15.59 -8.72
CA ALA A 128 -4.53 15.40 -9.68
C ALA A 128 -5.11 16.72 -10.19
N LEU A 129 -5.08 17.81 -9.40
CA LEU A 129 -5.45 19.15 -9.87
C LEU A 129 -4.57 19.64 -11.02
N VAL A 130 -3.28 19.27 -11.02
CA VAL A 130 -2.35 19.58 -12.10
C VAL A 130 -2.59 18.64 -13.28
N VAL A 131 -2.73 17.33 -13.01
CA VAL A 131 -3.02 16.31 -14.04
C VAL A 131 -4.29 16.65 -14.81
N ALA A 132 -5.32 17.15 -14.14
CA ALA A 132 -6.60 17.55 -14.75
C ALA A 132 -6.45 18.59 -15.86
N ARG A 133 -5.34 19.35 -15.89
CA ARG A 133 -5.06 20.38 -16.90
C ARG A 133 -4.26 19.87 -18.09
N VAL A 134 -3.81 18.61 -18.07
CA VAL A 134 -2.95 18.02 -19.09
C VAL A 134 -3.63 16.76 -19.65
N PRO A 135 -4.34 16.83 -20.79
CA PRO A 135 -5.11 15.71 -21.34
C PRO A 135 -4.29 14.42 -21.49
N LEU A 136 -3.04 14.54 -21.95
CA LEU A 136 -2.12 13.40 -22.09
C LEU A 136 -1.89 12.62 -20.77
N LEU A 137 -1.98 13.29 -19.62
CA LEU A 137 -1.86 12.67 -18.31
C LEU A 137 -3.22 12.26 -17.74
N ARG A 138 -4.26 13.07 -17.97
CA ARG A 138 -5.61 12.86 -17.44
C ARG A 138 -6.33 11.69 -18.12
N ASP A 139 -6.38 11.68 -19.45
CA ASP A 139 -7.25 10.80 -20.22
C ASP A 139 -6.97 9.30 -19.96
N PRO A 140 -5.70 8.83 -19.82
CA PRO A 140 -5.42 7.45 -19.42
C PRO A 140 -5.95 7.09 -18.02
N VAL A 141 -5.95 8.05 -17.09
CA VAL A 141 -6.47 7.84 -15.73
C VAL A 141 -8.00 7.81 -15.73
N GLU A 142 -8.65 8.67 -16.53
CA GLU A 142 -10.10 8.63 -16.72
C GLU A 142 -10.54 7.30 -17.33
N HIS A 143 -9.86 6.83 -18.36
CA HIS A 143 -10.14 5.52 -18.96
C HIS A 143 -9.98 4.36 -17.96
N LEU A 144 -9.01 4.43 -17.05
CA LEU A 144 -8.89 3.45 -15.97
C LEU A 144 -10.11 3.51 -15.03
N LEU A 145 -10.54 4.72 -14.64
CA LEU A 145 -11.68 4.94 -13.77
C LEU A 145 -13.02 4.55 -14.42
N ASP A 146 -13.10 4.46 -15.74
CA ASP A 146 -14.33 4.08 -16.45
C ASP A 146 -14.79 2.65 -16.11
N HIS A 147 -13.90 1.76 -15.64
CA HIS A 147 -14.30 0.48 -15.08
C HIS A 147 -15.30 0.62 -13.93
N ALA A 148 -15.15 1.67 -13.11
CA ALA A 148 -16.07 1.99 -12.02
C ALA A 148 -17.32 2.75 -12.47
N ARG A 149 -17.21 3.58 -13.52
CA ARG A 149 -18.33 4.40 -14.04
C ARG A 149 -19.30 3.59 -14.89
N LEU A 150 -18.78 2.75 -15.77
CA LEU A 150 -19.57 1.90 -16.68
C LEU A 150 -19.99 0.59 -16.02
N GLY A 151 -19.25 0.17 -14.97
CA GLY A 151 -19.57 -0.99 -14.15
C GLY A 151 -20.39 -0.67 -12.91
N SER A 152 -20.41 -1.63 -11.98
CA SER A 152 -20.98 -1.40 -10.64
C SER A 152 -19.90 -0.83 -9.71
N LEU A 153 -20.04 0.44 -9.32
CA LEU A 153 -19.12 1.10 -8.38
C LEU A 153 -18.94 0.28 -7.09
N ALA A 154 -20.02 -0.32 -6.58
CA ALA A 154 -19.95 -1.14 -5.37
C ALA A 154 -19.09 -2.40 -5.56
N ILE A 155 -19.24 -3.09 -6.70
CA ILE A 155 -18.43 -4.27 -7.03
C ILE A 155 -16.97 -3.86 -7.26
N VAL A 156 -16.72 -2.80 -8.00
CA VAL A 156 -15.36 -2.30 -8.26
C VAL A 156 -14.68 -1.85 -6.96
N ALA A 157 -15.41 -1.20 -6.05
CA ALA A 157 -14.89 -0.85 -4.72
C ALA A 157 -14.54 -2.10 -3.89
N ALA A 158 -15.39 -3.12 -3.91
CA ALA A 158 -15.11 -4.39 -3.23
C ALA A 158 -13.86 -5.08 -3.81
N ILE A 159 -13.74 -5.15 -5.14
CA ILE A 159 -12.57 -5.71 -5.83
C ILE A 159 -11.31 -4.88 -5.55
N THR A 160 -11.42 -3.55 -5.52
CA THR A 160 -10.32 -2.65 -5.17
C THR A 160 -9.84 -2.89 -3.75
N ALA A 161 -10.76 -3.07 -2.80
CA ALA A 161 -10.41 -3.39 -1.42
C ALA A 161 -9.74 -4.77 -1.31
N VAL A 162 -10.30 -5.79 -1.95
CA VAL A 162 -9.76 -7.16 -1.94
C VAL A 162 -8.38 -7.21 -2.59
N ASN A 163 -8.17 -6.54 -3.71
CA ASN A 163 -6.84 -6.42 -4.33
C ASN A 163 -5.86 -5.66 -3.44
N GLY A 164 -6.25 -4.52 -2.86
CA GLY A 164 -5.39 -3.78 -1.94
C GLY A 164 -4.93 -4.61 -0.75
N VAL A 165 -5.81 -5.44 -0.17
CA VAL A 165 -5.41 -6.41 0.86
C VAL A 165 -4.43 -7.43 0.29
N ALA A 166 -4.80 -8.11 -0.81
CA ALA A 166 -4.03 -9.21 -1.38
C ALA A 166 -2.63 -8.77 -1.85
N GLU A 167 -2.51 -7.59 -2.45
CA GLU A 167 -1.23 -7.00 -2.82
C GLU A 167 -0.35 -6.79 -1.60
N GLU A 168 -0.86 -6.29 -0.47
CA GLU A 168 -0.03 -6.11 0.72
C GLU A 168 0.31 -7.44 1.41
N LEU A 169 -0.57 -8.45 1.35
CA LEU A 169 -0.21 -9.81 1.77
C LEU A 169 0.99 -10.32 0.99
N TYR A 170 1.01 -10.08 -0.32
CA TYR A 170 2.06 -10.56 -1.19
C TYR A 170 3.32 -9.68 -1.16
N PHE A 171 3.24 -8.40 -1.53
CA PHE A 171 4.39 -7.52 -1.67
C PHE A 171 5.05 -7.21 -0.32
N ARG A 172 4.27 -6.94 0.74
CA ARG A 172 4.80 -6.56 2.08
C ARG A 172 4.87 -7.75 3.04
N GLY A 173 4.19 -8.84 2.71
CA GLY A 173 4.33 -10.13 3.38
C GLY A 173 5.38 -11.01 2.72
N ALA A 174 4.96 -11.77 1.70
CA ALA A 174 5.78 -12.82 1.09
C ALA A 174 7.03 -12.32 0.37
N LEU A 175 6.90 -11.38 -0.56
CA LEU A 175 8.05 -10.86 -1.33
C LEU A 175 9.04 -10.13 -0.43
N TYR A 176 8.54 -9.28 0.47
CA TYR A 176 9.39 -8.57 1.43
C TYR A 176 10.21 -9.53 2.31
N ALA A 177 9.58 -10.61 2.78
CA ALA A 177 10.27 -11.65 3.55
C ALA A 177 11.28 -12.44 2.70
N ALA A 178 10.99 -12.68 1.42
CA ALA A 178 11.85 -13.44 0.51
C ALA A 178 13.13 -12.70 0.08
N VAL A 179 13.09 -11.36 0.01
CA VAL A 179 14.23 -10.54 -0.42
C VAL A 179 15.34 -10.49 0.64
N GLY A 180 14.96 -10.45 1.92
CA GLY A 180 15.89 -10.28 3.04
C GLY A 180 16.05 -8.83 3.51
N ARG A 181 16.53 -8.66 4.75
CA ARG A 181 16.35 -7.43 5.55
C ARG A 181 16.98 -6.15 4.95
N ARG A 182 18.14 -6.27 4.31
CA ARG A 182 18.96 -5.10 3.92
C ARG A 182 18.34 -4.25 2.81
N HIS A 183 17.72 -4.90 1.82
CA HIS A 183 17.26 -4.22 0.59
C HIS A 183 15.75 -4.40 0.34
N ALA A 184 15.01 -5.02 1.28
CA ALA A 184 13.59 -5.31 1.12
C ALA A 184 12.78 -4.08 0.70
N VAL A 185 13.00 -2.92 1.34
CA VAL A 185 12.27 -1.68 1.00
C VAL A 185 12.47 -1.28 -0.46
N ALA A 186 13.72 -1.20 -0.92
CA ALA A 186 14.03 -0.76 -2.27
C ALA A 186 13.52 -1.77 -3.31
N ILE A 187 13.83 -3.06 -3.10
CA ILE A 187 13.49 -4.11 -4.08
C ILE A 187 11.98 -4.28 -4.21
N THR A 188 11.23 -4.36 -3.10
CA THR A 188 9.77 -4.54 -3.20
C THR A 188 9.09 -3.31 -3.79
N THR A 189 9.62 -2.11 -3.53
CA THR A 189 9.11 -0.86 -4.13
C THR A 189 9.33 -0.87 -5.65
N VAL A 190 10.54 -1.18 -6.10
CA VAL A 190 10.86 -1.23 -7.53
C VAL A 190 10.05 -2.32 -8.23
N VAL A 191 9.99 -3.53 -7.66
CA VAL A 191 9.22 -4.64 -8.24
C VAL A 191 7.73 -4.28 -8.34
N TYR A 192 7.15 -3.68 -7.30
CA TYR A 192 5.75 -3.24 -7.32
C TYR A 192 5.48 -2.17 -8.38
N ALA A 193 6.37 -1.17 -8.52
CA ALA A 193 6.26 -0.19 -9.59
C ALA A 193 6.34 -0.85 -10.98
N LEU A 194 7.30 -1.77 -11.18
CA LEU A 194 7.49 -2.48 -12.44
C LEU A 194 6.28 -3.33 -12.84
N THR A 195 5.56 -3.93 -11.89
CA THR A 195 4.36 -4.72 -12.21
C THR A 195 3.26 -3.89 -12.88
N THR A 196 3.25 -2.57 -12.66
CA THR A 196 2.26 -1.67 -13.26
C THR A 196 2.67 -1.07 -14.60
N VAL A 197 3.92 -1.27 -15.05
CA VAL A 197 4.40 -0.74 -16.34
C VAL A 197 3.58 -1.27 -17.51
N GLY A 198 3.10 -2.52 -17.42
CA GLY A 198 2.25 -3.14 -18.43
C GLY A 198 0.92 -2.40 -18.69
N ALA A 199 0.50 -1.50 -17.78
CA ALA A 199 -0.67 -0.64 -17.96
C ALA A 199 -0.50 0.41 -19.06
N GLY A 200 0.75 0.80 -19.35
CA GLY A 200 1.02 1.93 -20.24
C GLY A 200 0.63 3.30 -19.66
N ILE A 201 0.34 3.39 -18.35
CA ILE A 201 -0.07 4.62 -17.66
C ILE A 201 1.08 5.06 -16.74
N PRO A 202 1.90 6.07 -17.12
CA PRO A 202 3.04 6.51 -16.32
C PRO A 202 2.66 6.94 -14.90
N LEU A 203 1.48 7.56 -14.73
CA LEU A 203 0.97 7.95 -13.42
C LEU A 203 0.68 6.74 -12.51
N LEU A 204 0.32 5.57 -13.06
CA LEU A 204 0.12 4.37 -12.27
C LEU A 204 1.46 3.81 -11.76
N VAL A 205 2.52 3.91 -12.57
CA VAL A 205 3.89 3.53 -12.15
C VAL A 205 4.38 4.46 -11.03
N LEU A 206 4.15 5.76 -11.17
CA LEU A 206 4.44 6.73 -10.10
C LEU A 206 3.61 6.43 -8.84
N ALA A 207 2.33 6.11 -9.00
CA ALA A 207 1.44 5.75 -7.91
C ALA A 207 1.97 4.53 -7.14
N ALA A 208 2.28 3.46 -7.88
CA ALA A 208 2.85 2.24 -7.35
C ALA A 208 4.21 2.49 -6.69
N ALA A 209 5.07 3.36 -7.22
CA ALA A 209 6.35 3.67 -6.57
C ALA A 209 6.17 4.40 -5.23
N LEU A 210 5.27 5.38 -5.14
CA LEU A 210 5.06 6.17 -3.92
C LEU A 210 4.33 5.38 -2.83
N LEU A 211 3.23 4.71 -3.18
CA LEU A 211 2.55 3.78 -2.26
C LEU A 211 3.49 2.62 -1.88
N GLY A 212 4.14 2.06 -2.91
CA GLY A 212 5.37 1.28 -2.91
C GLY A 212 6.26 1.48 -1.69
N LEU A 213 6.90 2.63 -1.72
CA LEU A 213 7.86 3.08 -0.76
C LEU A 213 7.22 3.25 0.63
N LEU A 214 6.08 3.93 0.70
CA LEU A 214 5.42 4.22 1.98
C LEU A 214 5.09 2.94 2.75
N THR A 215 4.40 2.00 2.13
CA THR A 215 3.98 0.77 2.80
C THR A 215 5.17 -0.18 3.04
N ALA A 216 6.23 -0.12 2.22
CA ALA A 216 7.47 -0.85 2.49
C ALA A 216 8.25 -0.29 3.71
N LEU A 217 8.30 1.03 3.86
CA LEU A 217 8.87 1.70 5.05
C LEU A 217 8.05 1.36 6.31
N GLN A 218 6.73 1.42 6.20
CA GLN A 218 5.81 1.09 7.28
C GLN A 218 5.89 -0.40 7.67
N ARG A 219 6.06 -1.30 6.70
CA ARG A 219 6.34 -2.73 6.94
C ARG A 219 7.65 -2.94 7.68
N ARG A 220 8.70 -2.18 7.35
CA ARG A 220 10.00 -2.23 8.05
C ARG A 220 9.84 -1.87 9.52
N VAL A 221 9.09 -0.80 9.78
CA VAL A 221 8.92 -0.27 11.14
C VAL A 221 8.01 -1.15 11.99
N THR A 222 6.88 -1.57 11.43
CA THR A 222 5.85 -2.28 12.20
C THR A 222 6.08 -3.78 12.32
N GLY A 223 6.96 -4.34 11.50
CA GLY A 223 7.18 -5.78 11.46
C GLY A 223 6.04 -6.57 10.81
N GLY A 224 5.00 -5.92 10.25
CA GLY A 224 3.87 -6.64 9.69
C GLY A 224 3.05 -5.88 8.65
N ILE A 225 2.04 -6.57 8.13
CA ILE A 225 1.25 -6.16 6.96
C ILE A 225 0.00 -5.36 7.32
N LEU A 226 -0.44 -5.32 8.58
CA LEU A 226 -1.70 -4.63 8.92
C LEU A 226 -1.62 -3.13 8.62
N GLY A 227 -0.49 -2.50 8.95
CA GLY A 227 -0.30 -1.09 8.63
C GLY A 227 -0.36 -0.83 7.12
N PRO A 228 0.50 -1.49 6.33
CA PRO A 228 0.44 -1.46 4.87
C PRO A 228 -0.97 -1.62 4.30
N VAL A 229 -1.72 -2.64 4.74
CA VAL A 229 -3.11 -2.89 4.30
C VAL A 229 -4.00 -1.69 4.58
N VAL A 230 -3.98 -1.14 5.80
CA VAL A 230 -4.81 0.02 6.17
C VAL A 230 -4.46 1.25 5.33
N THR A 231 -3.17 1.51 5.13
CA THR A 231 -2.70 2.64 4.31
C THR A 231 -3.10 2.46 2.85
N HIS A 232 -2.93 1.27 2.29
CA HIS A 232 -3.32 0.95 0.93
C HIS A 232 -4.82 1.14 0.74
N LEU A 233 -5.66 0.51 1.57
CA LEU A 233 -7.12 0.62 1.47
C LEU A 233 -7.61 2.06 1.58
N THR A 234 -7.03 2.83 2.51
CA THR A 234 -7.37 4.25 2.69
C THR A 234 -7.07 5.04 1.43
N TRP A 235 -5.90 4.81 0.83
CA TRP A 235 -5.49 5.48 -0.39
C TRP A 235 -6.30 5.01 -1.61
N SER A 236 -6.39 3.71 -1.88
CA SER A 236 -7.00 3.18 -3.12
C SER A 236 -8.50 3.43 -3.19
N LEU A 237 -9.23 3.21 -2.09
CA LEU A 237 -10.66 3.53 -2.02
C LEU A 237 -10.87 5.05 -2.06
N GLY A 238 -10.03 5.83 -1.37
CA GLY A 238 -10.06 7.28 -1.45
C GLY A 238 -9.88 7.80 -2.87
N MET A 239 -8.90 7.26 -3.62
CA MET A 239 -8.69 7.58 -5.03
C MET A 239 -9.90 7.17 -5.87
N LEU A 240 -10.44 5.97 -5.68
CA LEU A 240 -11.63 5.50 -6.42
C LEU A 240 -12.83 6.44 -6.27
N PHE A 241 -13.10 6.92 -5.04
CA PHE A 241 -14.27 7.75 -4.76
C PHE A 241 -14.05 9.26 -5.01
N LEU A 242 -12.85 9.78 -4.79
CA LEU A 242 -12.59 11.23 -4.82
C LEU A 242 -11.91 11.71 -6.09
N LEU A 243 -11.08 10.89 -6.73
CA LEU A 243 -10.34 11.28 -7.93
C LEU A 243 -11.24 11.72 -9.09
N PRO A 244 -12.37 11.04 -9.40
CA PRO A 244 -13.26 11.46 -10.48
C PRO A 244 -13.71 12.92 -10.36
N ALA A 245 -14.06 13.35 -9.15
CA ALA A 245 -14.53 14.71 -8.88
C ALA A 245 -13.41 15.75 -9.03
N VAL A 246 -12.17 15.40 -8.66
CA VAL A 246 -11.02 16.29 -8.83
C VAL A 246 -10.66 16.46 -10.30
N LEU A 247 -10.65 15.37 -11.09
CA LEU A 247 -10.33 15.44 -12.51
C LEU A 247 -11.35 16.27 -13.30
N SER A 248 -12.64 16.26 -12.92
CA SER A 248 -13.67 17.10 -13.53
C SER A 248 -13.55 18.60 -13.24
N THR A 249 -12.63 19.04 -12.37
CA THR A 249 -12.39 20.48 -12.15
C THR A 249 -11.51 21.13 -13.24
N GLY A 250 -10.84 20.30 -14.05
CA GLY A 250 -9.99 20.76 -15.15
C GLY A 250 -10.65 20.73 -16.53
N SER A 251 -11.88 20.22 -16.64
CA SER A 251 -12.70 20.18 -17.86
C SER A 251 -13.52 21.43 -18.06
#